data_AF-A0A067M592-F1
#
_entry.id   AF-A0A067M592-F1
#
_cell.length_a   1.000
_cell.length_b   1.000
_cell.length_c   1.000
_cell.angle_alpha   90.00
_cell.angle_beta   90.00
_cell.angle_gamma   90.00
#
_symmetry.space_group_name_H-M   'P 1'
#
loop_
_entity.id
_entity.type
_entity.pdbx_description
1 polymer ?
#
loop_
_entity_poly.entity_id
_entity_poly.type
_entity_poly.pdbx_seq_one_letter_code
_entity_poly.pdbx_strand_id
1 'polypeptide(L)'
;MATTFPALPGFYSLLFLHFEPISTFTAAVTIWFYPGTSWYFHELIPSPTVQAPETVLDARSQQALWHVANCYFLLGLISSFGFRAIRKTLRDRPLDQEELVAATLKALAIADHSHIAVTLLSLPPSIAFDPSSWNTMVHGNVTFTTFLFISRMAWFFKLGREDLGRTQKRA
;
A
#
# COMPACT_ATOMS: atom_id res chain seq x y z
N MET A 1 -5.66 3.86 -28.61
CA MET A 1 -6.36 4.81 -27.71
C MET A 1 -6.12 4.35 -26.28
N ALA A 2 -5.47 5.16 -25.44
CA ALA A 2 -5.40 4.86 -24.01
C ALA A 2 -6.83 4.85 -23.48
N THR A 3 -7.31 3.71 -22.99
CA THR A 3 -8.66 3.62 -22.39
C THR A 3 -8.75 4.60 -21.23
N THR A 4 -9.53 5.67 -21.34
CA THR A 4 -9.61 6.68 -20.27
C THR A 4 -10.08 6.01 -18.97
N PHE A 5 -9.44 6.31 -17.83
CA PHE A 5 -9.95 5.94 -16.51
C PHE A 5 -10.24 7.23 -15.72
N PRO A 6 -11.43 7.82 -15.92
CA PRO A 6 -11.74 9.15 -15.37
C PRO A 6 -11.60 9.24 -13.85
N ALA A 7 -11.91 8.17 -13.11
CA ALA A 7 -11.81 8.16 -11.65
C ALA A 7 -10.36 8.11 -11.13
N LEU A 8 -9.40 7.55 -11.90
CA LEU A 8 -7.98 7.47 -11.54
C LEU A 8 -7.10 7.95 -12.70
N PRO A 9 -7.07 9.26 -12.98
CA PRO A 9 -6.31 9.82 -14.08
C PRO A 9 -4.82 10.01 -13.73
N GLY A 10 -3.98 10.05 -14.76
CA GLY A 10 -2.59 10.51 -14.68
C GLY A 10 -1.77 9.85 -13.57
N PHE A 11 -1.26 10.68 -12.65
CA PHE A 11 -0.43 10.28 -11.51
C PHE A 11 -1.11 9.21 -10.64
N TYR A 12 -2.40 9.37 -10.33
CA TYR A 12 -3.13 8.39 -9.50
C TYR A 12 -3.26 7.03 -10.19
N SER A 13 -3.36 7.01 -11.52
CA SER A 13 -3.31 5.77 -12.29
C SER A 13 -1.97 5.08 -12.12
N LEU A 14 -0.88 5.82 -12.32
CA LEU A 14 0.48 5.29 -12.18
C LEU A 14 0.72 4.74 -10.77
N LEU A 15 0.32 5.49 -9.75
CA LEU A 15 0.52 5.10 -8.36
C LEU A 15 -0.31 3.88 -7.96
N PHE A 16 -1.65 3.97 -8.12
CA PHE A 16 -2.57 3.00 -7.55
C PHE A 16 -2.85 1.77 -8.44
N LEU A 17 -2.67 1.85 -9.77
CA LEU A 17 -2.85 0.68 -10.65
C LEU A 17 -1.55 -0.10 -10.90
N HIS A 18 -0.39 0.51 -10.62
CA HIS A 18 0.91 -0.07 -10.94
C HIS A 18 1.84 -0.10 -9.73
N PHE A 19 2.30 1.05 -9.22
CA PHE A 19 3.33 1.07 -8.18
C PHE A 19 2.89 0.39 -6.89
N GLU A 20 1.70 0.71 -6.38
CA GLU A 20 1.19 0.12 -5.15
C GLU A 20 1.00 -1.40 -5.27
N PRO A 21 0.28 -1.94 -6.28
CA PRO A 21 0.18 -3.38 -6.44
C PRO A 21 1.54 -4.07 -6.58
N ILE A 22 2.46 -3.50 -7.36
CA ILE A 22 3.82 -4.05 -7.50
C ILE A 22 4.51 -4.09 -6.13
N SER A 23 4.46 -3.00 -5.34
CA SER A 23 5.10 -2.96 -4.03
C SER A 23 4.56 -4.02 -3.07
N THR A 24 3.24 -4.25 -3.06
CA THR A 24 2.60 -5.28 -2.21
C THR A 24 2.94 -6.69 -2.70
N PHE A 25 2.99 -6.94 -4.01
CA PHE A 25 3.48 -8.21 -4.55
C PHE A 25 4.94 -8.46 -4.21
N THR A 26 5.80 -7.44 -4.34
CA THR A 26 7.20 -7.53 -3.97
C THR A 26 7.33 -7.90 -2.49
N ALA A 27 6.57 -7.26 -1.59
CA ALA A 27 6.58 -7.62 -0.17
C ALA A 27 6.21 -9.10 0.05
N ALA A 28 5.12 -9.60 -0.55
CA ALA A 28 4.73 -11.00 -0.45
C ALA A 28 5.82 -11.96 -0.96
N VAL A 29 6.41 -11.66 -2.13
CA VAL A 29 7.50 -12.44 -2.72
C VAL A 29 8.74 -12.44 -1.82
N THR A 30 9.08 -11.29 -1.22
CA THR A 30 10.25 -11.21 -0.34
C THR A 30 10.11 -12.06 0.92
N ILE A 31 8.90 -12.17 1.48
CA ILE A 31 8.63 -12.99 2.66
C ILE A 31 8.65 -14.48 2.33
N TRP A 32 8.00 -14.88 1.22
CA TRP A 32 7.87 -16.30 0.87
C TRP A 32 9.12 -16.92 0.26
N PHE A 33 9.89 -16.15 -0.50
CA PHE A 33 10.99 -16.70 -1.31
C PHE A 33 12.34 -16.16 -0.87
N TYR A 34 12.70 -14.96 -1.29
CA TYR A 34 14.00 -14.35 -1.03
C TYR A 34 13.85 -12.86 -0.82
N PRO A 35 14.48 -12.27 0.22
CA PRO A 35 15.42 -12.86 1.18
C PRO A 35 14.80 -13.82 2.23
N GLY A 36 13.48 -13.94 2.25
CA GLY A 36 12.76 -14.96 3.01
C GLY A 36 12.23 -14.48 4.36
N THR A 37 11.51 -15.38 5.04
CA THR A 37 10.73 -15.04 6.23
C THR A 37 11.59 -14.64 7.43
N SER A 38 12.73 -15.30 7.65
CA SER A 38 13.63 -14.98 8.76
C SER A 38 14.27 -13.60 8.61
N TRP A 39 14.74 -13.26 7.40
CA TRP A 39 15.22 -11.92 7.11
C TRP A 39 14.14 -10.87 7.37
N TYR A 40 12.92 -11.10 6.86
CA TYR A 40 11.82 -10.16 7.03
C TYR A 40 11.50 -9.94 8.52
N PHE A 41 11.51 -11.00 9.32
CA PHE A 41 11.30 -10.93 10.77
C PHE A 41 12.31 -9.99 11.45
N HIS A 42 13.59 -10.13 11.13
CA HIS A 42 14.65 -9.27 11.70
C HIS A 42 14.53 -7.82 11.24
N GLU A 43 14.09 -7.59 10.01
CA GLU A 43 13.92 -6.23 9.49
C GLU A 43 12.70 -5.50 10.10
N LEU A 44 11.78 -6.18 10.80
CA LEU A 44 10.64 -5.52 11.45
C LEU A 44 11.07 -4.48 12.49
N ILE A 45 12.19 -4.71 13.17
CA ILE A 45 12.76 -3.80 14.17
C ILE A 45 14.24 -3.58 13.82
N PRO A 46 14.67 -2.36 13.50
CA PRO A 46 16.07 -2.07 13.21
C PRO A 46 16.97 -2.47 14.38
N SER A 47 18.03 -3.23 14.09
CA SER A 47 19.07 -3.59 15.04
C SER A 47 20.43 -3.05 14.57
N PRO A 48 21.27 -2.52 15.47
CA PRO A 48 22.63 -2.08 15.12
C PRO A 48 23.58 -3.23 14.73
N THR A 49 23.20 -4.49 14.99
CA THR A 49 23.98 -5.65 14.56
C THR A 49 23.71 -5.99 13.09
N VAL A 50 24.73 -5.81 12.25
CA VAL A 50 24.69 -5.94 10.76
C VAL A 50 24.31 -7.35 10.28
N GLN A 51 24.36 -8.36 11.13
CA GLN A 51 23.93 -9.73 10.81
C GLN A 51 22.70 -10.07 11.62
N ALA A 52 21.56 -10.19 10.93
CA ALA A 52 20.45 -10.99 11.40
C ALA A 52 21.01 -12.37 11.78
N PRO A 53 20.97 -12.79 13.05
CA PRO A 53 21.41 -14.13 13.38
C PRO A 53 20.52 -15.10 12.59
N GLU A 54 21.11 -16.18 12.07
CA GLU A 54 20.40 -17.31 11.44
C GLU A 54 19.56 -18.08 12.48
N THR A 55 18.79 -17.35 13.30
CA THR A 55 17.85 -17.93 14.23
C THR A 55 16.76 -18.57 13.40
N VAL A 56 16.64 -19.88 13.56
CA VAL A 56 15.46 -20.62 13.15
C VAL A 56 14.26 -19.97 13.83
N LEU A 57 13.40 -19.35 13.02
CA LEU A 57 12.18 -18.73 13.48
C LEU A 57 11.26 -19.82 14.05
N ASP A 58 10.62 -19.56 15.19
CA ASP A 58 9.67 -20.54 15.72
C ASP A 58 8.47 -20.68 14.77
N ALA A 59 7.83 -21.86 14.80
CA ALA A 59 6.76 -22.19 13.86
C ALA A 59 5.58 -21.20 13.90
N ARG A 60 5.31 -20.57 15.06
CA ARG A 60 4.19 -19.63 15.21
C ARG A 60 4.51 -18.30 14.54
N SER A 61 5.71 -17.77 14.77
CA SER A 61 6.17 -16.53 14.12
C SER A 61 6.28 -16.70 12.61
N GLN A 62 6.77 -17.86 12.14
CA GLN A 62 6.82 -18.16 10.71
C GLN A 62 5.41 -18.19 10.09
N GLN A 63 4.47 -18.88 10.73
CA GLN A 63 3.08 -18.93 10.25
C GLN A 63 2.43 -17.54 10.23
N ALA A 64 2.66 -16.71 11.25
CA ALA A 64 2.16 -15.34 11.31
C ALA A 64 2.67 -14.51 10.12
N LEU A 65 3.96 -14.58 9.81
CA LEU A 65 4.54 -13.86 8.68
C LEU A 65 4.07 -14.38 7.33
N TRP A 66 3.80 -15.68 7.19
CA TRP A 66 3.20 -16.22 5.97
C TRP A 66 1.77 -15.74 5.75
N HIS A 67 0.98 -15.55 6.82
CA HIS A 67 -0.32 -14.90 6.71
C HIS A 67 -0.18 -13.43 6.30
N VAL A 68 0.79 -12.71 6.86
CA VAL A 68 1.10 -11.33 6.44
C VAL A 68 1.45 -11.26 4.95
N ALA A 69 2.30 -12.18 4.46
CA ALA A 69 2.63 -12.28 3.04
C ALA A 69 1.39 -12.56 2.18
N ASN A 70 0.49 -13.43 2.65
CA ASN A 70 -0.78 -13.70 1.97
C ASN A 70 -1.68 -12.46 1.92
N CYS A 71 -1.74 -11.67 2.99
CA CYS A 71 -2.47 -10.40 3.00
C CYS A 71 -1.90 -9.39 2.00
N TYR A 72 -0.57 -9.25 1.93
CA TYR A 72 0.07 -8.39 0.91
C TYR A 72 -0.22 -8.87 -0.51
N PHE A 73 -0.15 -10.18 -0.75
CA PHE A 73 -0.49 -10.77 -2.04
C PHE A 73 -1.95 -10.49 -2.43
N LEU A 74 -2.88 -10.70 -1.51
CA LEU A 74 -4.30 -10.41 -1.70
C LEU A 74 -4.54 -8.93 -1.99
N LEU A 75 -3.90 -8.02 -1.25
CA LEU A 75 -3.99 -6.58 -1.47
C LEU A 75 -3.48 -6.19 -2.86
N GLY A 76 -2.38 -6.79 -3.32
CA GLY A 76 -1.86 -6.62 -4.67
C GLY A 76 -2.82 -7.10 -5.74
N LEU A 77 -3.50 -8.24 -5.52
CA LEU A 77 -4.51 -8.77 -6.44
C LEU A 77 -5.76 -7.89 -6.48
N ILE A 78 -6.28 -7.44 -5.33
CA ILE A 78 -7.47 -6.58 -5.28
C ILE A 78 -7.17 -5.23 -5.93
N SER A 79 -6.02 -4.63 -5.65
CA SER A 79 -5.62 -3.36 -6.26
C SER A 79 -5.34 -3.51 -7.76
N SER A 80 -4.79 -4.66 -8.19
CA SER A 80 -4.56 -4.94 -9.59
C SER A 80 -5.85 -5.21 -10.36
N PHE A 81 -6.63 -6.20 -9.93
CA PHE A 81 -7.81 -6.69 -10.63
C PHE A 81 -9.05 -5.86 -10.33
N GLY A 82 -9.24 -5.40 -9.10
CA GLY A 82 -10.40 -4.60 -8.69
C GLY A 82 -10.49 -3.28 -9.45
N PHE A 83 -9.43 -2.47 -9.46
CA PHE A 83 -9.43 -1.21 -10.22
C PHE A 83 -9.55 -1.44 -11.74
N ARG A 84 -8.93 -2.50 -12.27
CA ARG A 84 -9.06 -2.87 -13.69
C ARG A 84 -10.49 -3.33 -14.03
N ALA A 85 -11.14 -4.06 -13.12
CA ALA A 85 -12.52 -4.46 -13.25
C ALA A 85 -13.45 -3.24 -13.26
N ILE A 86 -13.30 -2.33 -12.27
CA ILE A 86 -14.07 -1.07 -12.21
C ILE A 86 -13.93 -0.27 -13.51
N ARG A 87 -12.69 -0.07 -13.98
CA ARG A 87 -12.42 0.64 -15.24
C ARG A 87 -13.11 -0.02 -16.43
N LYS A 88 -13.12 -1.35 -16.49
CA LYS A 88 -13.68 -2.13 -17.60
C LYS A 88 -15.21 -2.17 -17.57
N THR A 89 -15.82 -2.43 -16.41
CA THR A 89 -17.26 -2.69 -16.28
C THR A 89 -18.09 -1.41 -16.21
N LEU A 90 -17.54 -0.33 -15.68
CA LEU A 90 -18.24 0.94 -15.47
C LEU A 90 -17.75 2.05 -16.40
N ARG A 91 -17.17 1.71 -17.55
CA ARG A 91 -16.55 2.67 -18.49
C ARG A 91 -17.46 3.85 -18.83
N ASP A 92 -18.75 3.59 -19.00
CA ASP A 92 -19.75 4.58 -19.40
C ASP A 92 -20.48 5.21 -18.20
N ARG A 93 -20.07 4.88 -16.97
CA ARG A 93 -20.66 5.37 -15.70
C ARG A 93 -19.58 5.98 -14.81
N PRO A 94 -19.06 7.16 -15.15
CA PRO A 94 -17.92 7.76 -14.44
C PRO A 94 -18.21 8.09 -12.98
N LEU A 95 -19.46 8.38 -12.61
CA LEU A 95 -19.84 8.60 -11.21
C LEU A 95 -19.78 7.31 -10.38
N ASP A 96 -20.36 6.21 -10.88
CA ASP A 96 -20.30 4.90 -10.23
C ASP A 96 -18.83 4.43 -10.09
N GLN A 97 -17.98 4.73 -11.07
CA GLN A 97 -16.54 4.49 -10.97
C GLN A 97 -15.91 5.26 -9.83
N GLU A 98 -16.20 6.56 -9.74
CA GLU A 98 -15.67 7.42 -8.69
C GLU A 98 -16.10 6.97 -7.30
N GLU A 99 -17.35 6.54 -7.14
CA GLU A 99 -17.88 6.03 -5.87
C GLU A 99 -17.14 4.77 -5.41
N LEU A 100 -16.96 3.78 -6.30
CA LEU A 100 -16.25 2.54 -5.95
C LEU A 100 -14.76 2.77 -5.71
N VAL A 101 -14.12 3.64 -6.50
CA VAL A 101 -12.73 4.05 -6.25
C VAL A 101 -12.63 4.78 -4.91
N ALA A 102 -13.55 5.69 -4.60
CA ALA A 102 -13.58 6.41 -3.33
C ALA A 102 -13.74 5.46 -2.14
N ALA A 103 -14.64 4.48 -2.23
CA ALA A 103 -14.82 3.46 -1.19
C ALA A 103 -13.52 2.67 -0.96
N THR A 104 -12.86 2.25 -2.05
CA THR A 104 -11.61 1.50 -1.99
C THR A 104 -10.47 2.33 -1.40
N LEU A 105 -10.23 3.54 -1.90
CA LEU A 105 -9.19 4.43 -1.40
C LEU A 105 -9.44 4.85 0.06
N LYS A 106 -10.70 4.93 0.50
CA LYS A 106 -11.04 5.23 1.89
C LYS A 106 -10.64 4.08 2.81
N ALA A 107 -10.97 2.84 2.43
CA ALA A 107 -10.55 1.66 3.19
C ALA A 107 -9.02 1.58 3.29
N LEU A 108 -8.32 1.82 2.17
CA LEU A 108 -6.86 1.83 2.15
C LEU A 108 -6.26 2.96 2.99
N ALA A 109 -6.84 4.16 2.96
CA ALA A 109 -6.39 5.28 3.79
C ALA A 109 -6.51 5.00 5.30
N ILE A 110 -7.58 4.32 5.71
CA ILE A 110 -7.74 3.87 7.10
C ILE A 110 -6.65 2.83 7.43
N ALA A 111 -6.42 1.87 6.53
CA ALA A 111 -5.38 0.87 6.70
C ALA A 111 -3.98 1.50 6.81
N ASP A 112 -3.62 2.46 5.95
CA ASP A 112 -2.35 3.18 6.00
C ASP A 112 -2.11 3.81 7.37
N HIS A 113 -3.11 4.57 7.86
CA HIS A 113 -2.99 5.28 9.12
C HIS A 113 -2.80 4.32 10.29
N SER A 114 -3.59 3.23 10.31
CA SER A 114 -3.47 2.20 11.33
C SER A 114 -2.12 1.47 11.25
N HIS A 115 -1.60 1.20 10.05
CA HIS A 115 -0.32 0.54 9.82
C HIS A 115 0.85 1.39 10.29
N ILE A 116 0.84 2.69 9.98
CA ILE A 116 1.84 3.66 10.47
C ILE A 116 1.80 3.72 11.99
N ALA A 117 0.61 3.86 12.59
CA ALA A 117 0.45 3.97 14.04
C ALA A 117 0.98 2.71 14.75
N VAL A 118 0.58 1.52 14.31
CA VAL A 118 1.03 0.25 14.89
C VAL A 118 2.54 0.08 14.74
N THR A 119 3.11 0.44 13.57
CA THR A 119 4.56 0.37 13.36
C THR A 119 5.31 1.25 14.36
N LEU A 120 4.93 2.52 14.47
CA LEU A 120 5.59 3.46 15.39
C LEU A 120 5.43 3.07 16.87
N LEU A 121 4.27 2.55 17.26
CA LEU A 121 4.03 2.06 18.63
C LEU A 121 4.81 0.77 18.96
N SER A 122 5.15 -0.03 17.95
CA SER A 122 5.91 -1.27 18.12
C SER A 122 7.42 -1.07 18.17
N LEU A 123 7.92 0.06 17.65
CA LEU A 123 9.34 0.38 17.64
C LEU A 123 9.80 0.89 19.02
N PRO A 124 11.05 0.62 19.41
CA PRO A 124 11.66 1.26 20.57
C PRO A 124 11.60 2.79 20.45
N PRO A 125 11.28 3.55 21.53
CA PRO A 125 11.13 5.01 21.45
C PRO A 125 12.38 5.74 20.93
N SER A 126 13.57 5.19 21.16
CA SER A 126 14.84 5.72 20.65
C SER A 126 14.97 5.64 19.12
N ILE A 127 14.24 4.73 18.47
CA ILE A 127 14.25 4.52 17.02
C ILE A 127 12.99 5.13 16.39
N ALA A 128 11.83 5.02 17.05
CA ALA A 128 10.53 5.43 16.52
C ALA A 128 10.46 6.90 16.05
N PHE A 129 11.28 7.79 16.64
CA PHE A 129 11.32 9.21 16.31
C PHE A 129 12.64 9.67 15.67
N ASP A 130 13.50 8.72 15.25
CA ASP A 130 14.73 9.00 14.52
C ASP A 130 14.68 8.34 13.13
N PRO A 131 14.10 9.02 12.11
CA PRO A 131 14.00 8.49 10.76
C PRO A 131 15.35 8.14 10.11
N SER A 132 16.47 8.68 10.61
CA SER A 132 17.79 8.37 10.06
C SER A 132 18.31 6.99 10.49
N SER A 133 17.75 6.45 11.57
CA SER A 133 18.07 5.12 12.11
C SER A 133 17.22 3.99 11.49
N TRP A 134 16.23 4.33 10.67
CA TRP A 134 15.29 3.37 10.10
C TRP A 134 15.96 2.54 9.00
N ASN A 135 15.67 1.24 9.00
CA ASN A 135 16.00 0.38 7.87
C ASN A 135 14.96 0.53 6.74
N THR A 136 15.18 -0.18 5.64
CA THR A 136 14.29 -0.19 4.49
C THR A 136 12.86 -0.61 4.85
N MET A 137 12.69 -1.54 5.79
CA MET A 137 11.37 -2.05 6.19
C MET A 137 10.56 -0.99 6.94
N VAL A 138 11.18 -0.29 7.89
CA VAL A 138 10.51 0.81 8.61
C VAL A 138 10.21 1.97 7.67
N HIS A 139 11.12 2.31 6.75
CA HIS A 139 10.82 3.30 5.70
C HIS A 139 9.66 2.87 4.80
N GLY A 140 9.57 1.59 4.43
CA GLY A 140 8.43 1.04 3.70
C GLY A 140 7.13 1.19 4.48
N ASN A 141 7.14 0.80 5.76
CA ASN A 141 5.96 0.81 6.61
C ASN A 141 5.49 2.20 7.02
N VAL A 142 6.41 3.15 7.21
CA VAL A 142 6.11 4.51 7.70
C VAL A 142 6.20 5.52 6.56
N THR A 143 7.38 5.73 5.97
CA THR A 143 7.60 6.79 4.98
C THR A 143 6.78 6.56 3.70
N PHE A 144 6.89 5.37 3.11
CA PHE A 144 6.18 5.05 1.87
C PHE A 144 4.66 4.97 2.09
N THR A 145 4.20 4.32 3.16
CA THR A 145 2.78 4.30 3.53
C THR A 145 2.23 5.70 3.80
N THR A 146 2.99 6.59 4.44
CA THR A 146 2.59 8.01 4.63
C THR A 146 2.44 8.72 3.30
N PHE A 147 3.35 8.50 2.35
CA PHE A 147 3.25 9.04 0.99
C PHE A 147 1.99 8.54 0.27
N LEU A 148 1.65 7.25 0.40
CA LEU A 148 0.43 6.70 -0.17
C LEU A 148 -0.81 7.32 0.49
N PHE A 149 -0.85 7.42 1.82
CA PHE A 149 -1.93 8.07 2.56
C PHE A 149 -2.17 9.52 2.09
N ILE A 150 -1.10 10.32 2.01
CA ILE A 150 -1.19 11.71 1.52
C ILE A 150 -1.71 11.75 0.08
N SER A 151 -1.24 10.85 -0.78
CA SER A 151 -1.73 10.75 -2.16
C SER A 151 -3.22 10.39 -2.21
N ARG A 152 -3.71 9.53 -1.32
CA ARG A 152 -5.14 9.22 -1.21
C ARG A 152 -5.93 10.43 -0.73
N MET A 153 -5.44 11.17 0.26
CA MET A 153 -6.07 12.41 0.72
C MET A 153 -6.12 13.46 -0.40
N ALA A 154 -5.03 13.62 -1.17
CA ALA A 154 -4.99 14.50 -2.33
C ALA A 154 -6.07 14.12 -3.37
N TRP A 155 -6.30 12.82 -3.60
CA TRP A 155 -7.36 12.34 -4.47
C TRP A 155 -8.76 12.73 -3.97
N PHE A 156 -9.02 12.61 -2.65
CA PHE A 156 -10.29 13.03 -2.04
C PHE A 156 -10.50 14.55 -2.11
N PHE A 157 -9.42 15.34 -1.95
CA PHE A 157 -9.44 16.79 -2.15
C PHE A 157 -9.46 17.21 -3.63
N LYS A 158 -9.57 16.24 -4.56
CA LYS A 158 -9.63 16.47 -6.01
C LYS A 158 -8.39 17.20 -6.58
N LEU A 159 -7.23 17.08 -5.93
CA LEU A 159 -5.99 17.66 -6.45
C LEU A 159 -5.54 16.89 -7.70
N GLY A 160 -5.26 17.60 -8.80
CA GLY A 160 -4.74 16.97 -10.03
C GLY A 160 -5.72 16.05 -10.78
N ARG A 161 -7.03 16.14 -10.50
CA ARG A 161 -8.09 15.43 -11.26
C ARG A 161 -9.32 16.31 -11.47
N GLU A 162 -10.13 15.97 -12.47
CA GLU A 162 -11.39 16.66 -12.74
C GLU A 162 -12.49 16.24 -11.76
N ASP A 163 -13.41 17.17 -11.48
CA ASP A 163 -14.59 16.92 -10.67
C ASP A 163 -15.73 16.38 -11.56
N LEU A 164 -15.86 15.05 -11.64
CA LEU A 164 -16.83 14.38 -12.52
C LEU A 164 -18.28 14.79 -12.23
N GLY A 165 -18.62 15.03 -10.96
CA GLY A 165 -19.95 15.52 -10.55
C GLY A 165 -20.24 16.96 -11.01
N ARG A 166 -19.21 17.80 -11.14
CA ARG A 166 -19.35 19.16 -11.69
C ARG A 166 -19.40 19.15 -13.21
N THR A 167 -18.70 18.23 -13.87
CA THR A 167 -18.71 18.09 -15.33
C THR A 167 -20.06 17.59 -15.85
N GLN A 168 -20.70 16.63 -15.18
CA GLN A 168 -22.02 16.15 -15.56
C GLN A 168 -23.12 17.22 -15.44
N LYS A 169 -23.02 18.16 -14.48
CA LYS A 169 -23.96 19.29 -14.37
C LYS A 169 -23.81 20.34 -15.48
N ARG A 170 -22.73 20.28 -16.26
CA ARG A 170 -22.42 21.23 -17.35
C ARG A 170 -22.65 20.64 -18.75
N ALA A 171 -22.89 19.33 -18.84
CA ALA A 171 -23.23 18.62 -20.07
C ALA A 171 -24.74 18.46 -20.18
#